data_AF-A0A521Q0U9-F1
#
_entry.id   AF-A0A521Q0U9-F1
#
_cell.length_a   1.000
_cell.length_b   1.000
_cell.length_c   1.000
_cell.angle_alpha   90.00
_cell.angle_beta   90.00
_cell.angle_gamma   90.00
#
_symmetry.space_group_name_H-M   'P 1'
#
loop_
_entity.id
_entity.type
_entity.pdbx_description
1 polymer ?
#
loop_
_entity_poly.entity_id
_entity_poly.type
_entity_poly.pdbx_seq_one_letter_code
_entity_poly.pdbx_strand_id
1 'polypeptide(L)'
;MEERGNKTIICSVFFLDIVEYSKKSVSGQISLKERFNAFLSTAIRDVPINDRIILDTGDGAAISFLGDVEDALRAALSMRSSLLSEDGLKDPPLLVRMGVNLGPVRLVKDINGQPNIVGDGINVAQRVMGFAAPGQILVSRSYYDAASRLSQEYAGMFHFEGSRTDKHVREHEVYAIGHPGELASAQQAGQKSATRLSAAWGEFRAKSKAHWDALLVKHNELAAYVRETFNQASGKQKALYAGLVTVPFLLILLLVVKLAHKQEAPPNVLPKNAEVSAPAKVAGTQSGVQVATAAPVAATGAAKSVVPASELKTKAQSKKEAQKKTAEKKEAAKKETSKKDKKDHKGKATGQASGEPGVLALTIKPWGEVYLDGKMQGVSPPVTKLQVSAGEHVIEIRNTTFPAYKQSIKIKAGDKTSINYKFAN
;
A
#
# COMPACT_ATOMS: atom_id res chain seq x y z
N MET A 1 -1.09 -0.21 -32.85
CA MET A 1 -1.28 -1.50 -32.13
C MET A 1 -2.50 -1.38 -31.18
N GLU A 2 -3.70 -1.08 -31.70
CA GLU A 2 -4.73 -0.40 -30.88
C GLU A 2 -5.94 -1.21 -30.37
N GLU A 3 -6.24 -2.43 -30.86
CA GLU A 3 -7.47 -3.17 -30.49
C GLU A 3 -7.36 -4.11 -29.26
N ARG A 4 -6.42 -3.88 -28.33
CA ARG A 4 -6.27 -4.76 -27.14
C ARG A 4 -7.16 -4.40 -25.94
N GLY A 5 -7.77 -3.22 -25.91
CA GLY A 5 -8.42 -2.61 -24.73
C GLY A 5 -9.71 -3.27 -24.18
N ASN A 6 -10.00 -4.52 -24.55
CA ASN A 6 -11.13 -5.29 -24.02
C ASN A 6 -10.84 -6.80 -23.88
N LYS A 7 -9.64 -7.28 -24.26
CA LYS A 7 -9.34 -8.72 -24.30
C LYS A 7 -9.30 -9.32 -22.90
N THR A 8 -9.99 -10.46 -22.73
CA THR A 8 -9.75 -11.38 -21.62
C THR A 8 -8.45 -12.13 -21.86
N ILE A 9 -7.64 -12.24 -20.83
CA ILE A 9 -6.40 -13.02 -20.77
C ILE A 9 -6.40 -13.84 -19.48
N ILE A 10 -5.68 -14.96 -19.47
CA ILE A 10 -5.30 -15.62 -18.21
C ILE A 10 -3.97 -15.01 -17.78
N CYS A 11 -3.85 -14.58 -16.53
CA CYS A 11 -2.61 -14.03 -15.98
C CYS A 11 -2.42 -14.44 -14.52
N SER A 12 -1.20 -14.33 -14.02
CA SER A 12 -0.91 -14.54 -12.60
C SER A 12 -1.11 -13.24 -11.83
N VAL A 13 -2.05 -13.22 -10.88
CA VAL A 13 -2.30 -12.05 -10.03
C VAL A 13 -1.77 -12.32 -8.63
N PHE A 14 -0.78 -11.53 -8.21
CA PHE A 14 -0.20 -11.51 -6.87
C PHE A 14 -0.77 -10.33 -6.09
N PHE A 15 -1.46 -10.60 -4.99
CA PHE A 15 -2.10 -9.61 -4.13
C PHE A 15 -1.38 -9.57 -2.78
N LEU A 16 -1.07 -8.36 -2.31
CA LEU A 16 -0.40 -8.09 -1.04
C LEU A 16 -1.17 -7.05 -0.23
N ASP A 17 -1.11 -7.14 1.10
CA ASP A 17 -1.74 -6.21 2.04
C ASP A 17 -0.92 -6.06 3.33
N ILE A 18 -0.74 -4.82 3.82
CA ILE A 18 -0.02 -4.53 5.07
C ILE A 18 -0.94 -4.70 6.28
N VAL A 19 -0.61 -5.68 7.12
CA VAL A 19 -1.39 -6.08 8.29
C VAL A 19 -1.54 -4.91 9.28
N GLU A 20 -2.79 -4.55 9.58
CA GLU A 20 -3.17 -3.44 10.45
C GLU A 20 -2.69 -2.04 10.03
N TYR A 21 -2.40 -1.81 8.75
CA TYR A 21 -1.94 -0.51 8.23
C TYR A 21 -2.76 0.69 8.79
N SER A 22 -4.08 0.65 8.64
CA SER A 22 -5.01 1.72 9.05
C SER A 22 -5.13 1.90 10.58
N LYS A 23 -4.53 1.02 11.40
CA LYS A 23 -4.45 1.20 12.86
C LYS A 23 -3.21 1.97 13.31
N LYS A 24 -2.22 2.18 12.43
CA LYS A 24 -0.98 2.87 12.78
C LYS A 24 -1.14 4.39 12.62
N SER A 25 -0.29 5.17 13.29
CA SER A 25 -0.22 6.63 13.11
C SER A 25 0.17 7.00 11.67
N VAL A 26 -0.07 8.25 11.23
CA VAL A 26 0.29 8.70 9.87
C VAL A 26 1.78 8.46 9.58
N SER A 27 2.67 8.79 10.51
CA SER A 27 4.11 8.51 10.38
C SER A 27 4.43 7.01 10.30
N GLY A 28 3.69 6.16 11.03
CA GLY A 28 3.82 4.71 10.95
C GLY A 28 3.32 4.15 9.62
N GLN A 29 2.21 4.68 9.08
CA GLN A 29 1.70 4.34 7.76
C GLN A 29 2.70 4.70 6.64
N ILE A 30 3.28 5.91 6.69
CA ILE A 30 4.35 6.32 5.76
C ILE A 30 5.54 5.35 5.84
N SER A 31 6.07 5.11 7.05
CA SER A 31 7.21 4.20 7.26
C SER A 31 6.94 2.76 6.78
N LEU A 32 5.70 2.27 6.90
CA LEU A 32 5.30 0.96 6.39
C LEU A 32 5.21 0.97 4.86
N LYS A 33 4.59 1.98 4.25
CA LYS A 33 4.41 2.07 2.79
C LYS A 33 5.74 2.28 2.07
N GLU A 34 6.65 3.08 2.61
CA GLU A 34 8.01 3.27 2.07
C GLU A 34 8.79 1.94 2.03
N ARG A 35 8.83 1.19 3.14
CA ARG A 35 9.48 -0.13 3.21
C ARG A 35 8.81 -1.16 2.30
N PHE A 36 7.48 -1.22 2.33
CA PHE A 36 6.70 -2.10 1.47
C PHE A 36 6.99 -1.83 -0.01
N ASN A 37 6.97 -0.57 -0.43
CA ASN A 37 7.28 -0.18 -1.81
C ASN A 37 8.74 -0.50 -2.19
N ALA A 38 9.69 -0.35 -1.28
CA ALA A 38 11.09 -0.71 -1.51
C ALA A 38 11.27 -2.23 -1.73
N PHE A 39 10.72 -3.06 -0.83
CA PHE A 39 10.76 -4.52 -0.97
C PHE A 39 9.99 -5.00 -2.20
N LEU A 40 8.81 -4.43 -2.47
CA LEU A 40 8.01 -4.78 -3.63
C LEU A 40 8.75 -4.45 -4.94
N SER A 41 9.34 -3.25 -5.03
CA SER A 41 10.14 -2.80 -6.18
C SER A 41 11.34 -3.71 -6.43
N THR A 42 12.03 -4.17 -5.38
CA THR A 42 13.07 -5.20 -5.48
C THR A 42 12.51 -6.52 -6.02
N ALA A 43 11.40 -7.00 -5.45
CA ALA A 43 10.79 -8.28 -5.80
C ALA A 43 10.27 -8.38 -7.24
N ILE A 44 9.95 -7.24 -7.88
CA ILE A 44 9.50 -7.18 -9.29
C ILE A 44 10.51 -6.52 -10.23
N ARG A 45 11.75 -6.27 -9.79
CA ARG A 45 12.74 -5.49 -10.55
C ARG A 45 12.98 -6.07 -11.95
N ASP A 46 13.12 -7.39 -12.03
CA ASP A 46 13.62 -8.10 -13.22
C ASP A 46 12.51 -8.48 -14.22
N VAL A 47 11.24 -8.22 -13.89
CA VAL A 47 10.08 -8.42 -14.77
C VAL A 47 9.93 -7.19 -15.70
N PRO A 48 9.74 -7.31 -17.02
CA PRO A 48 9.58 -6.14 -17.90
C PRO A 48 8.35 -5.30 -17.53
N ILE A 49 8.42 -3.96 -17.71
CA ILE A 49 7.31 -3.05 -17.36
C ILE A 49 6.06 -3.33 -18.19
N ASN A 50 6.20 -3.72 -19.45
CA ASN A 50 5.07 -4.03 -20.34
C ASN A 50 4.34 -5.33 -19.97
N ASP A 51 5.01 -6.22 -19.24
CA ASP A 51 4.52 -7.56 -18.90
C ASP A 51 3.98 -7.63 -17.46
N ARG A 52 3.79 -6.47 -16.81
CA ARG A 52 3.14 -6.34 -15.50
C ARG A 52 2.22 -5.13 -15.42
N ILE A 53 1.07 -5.28 -14.77
CA ILE A 53 0.21 -4.17 -14.35
C ILE A 53 0.21 -4.13 -12.82
N ILE A 54 0.53 -2.96 -12.25
CA ILE A 54 0.61 -2.73 -10.81
C ILE A 54 -0.54 -1.81 -10.40
N LEU A 55 -1.33 -2.23 -9.43
CA LEU A 55 -2.44 -1.47 -8.85
C LEU A 55 -2.16 -1.24 -7.37
N ASP A 56 -2.08 0.02 -6.94
CA ASP A 56 -1.94 0.38 -5.53
C ASP A 56 -3.33 0.33 -4.85
N THR A 57 -3.43 -0.33 -3.69
CA THR A 57 -4.67 -0.38 -2.86
C THR A 57 -4.68 0.65 -1.73
N GLY A 58 -3.60 1.40 -1.54
CA GLY A 58 -3.31 2.24 -0.39
C GLY A 58 -2.53 1.47 0.67
N ASP A 59 -3.16 0.46 1.27
CA ASP A 59 -2.59 -0.44 2.29
C ASP A 59 -1.72 -1.58 1.74
N GLY A 60 -1.70 -1.79 0.42
CA GLY A 60 -1.03 -2.93 -0.21
C GLY A 60 -0.77 -2.71 -1.70
N ALA A 61 -0.82 -3.79 -2.48
CA ALA A 61 -0.73 -3.75 -3.95
C ALA A 61 -1.29 -5.03 -4.58
N ALA A 62 -1.77 -4.93 -5.82
CA ALA A 62 -2.04 -6.07 -6.70
C ALA A 62 -1.21 -5.96 -7.98
N ILE A 63 -0.45 -7.01 -8.29
CA ILE A 63 0.41 -7.09 -9.48
C ILE A 63 -0.13 -8.21 -10.38
N SER A 64 -0.36 -7.90 -11.66
CA SER A 64 -0.79 -8.86 -12.67
C SER A 64 0.34 -9.11 -13.65
N PHE A 65 0.97 -10.28 -13.59
CA PHE A 65 2.03 -10.72 -14.48
C PHE A 65 1.40 -11.29 -15.76
N LEU A 66 1.62 -10.59 -16.87
CA LEU A 66 1.03 -10.85 -18.19
C LEU A 66 1.84 -11.85 -19.03
N GLY A 67 3.10 -12.09 -18.62
CA GLY A 67 3.98 -13.14 -19.15
C GLY A 67 3.94 -14.40 -18.30
N ASP A 68 5.10 -14.81 -17.78
CA ASP A 68 5.28 -16.14 -17.19
C ASP A 68 4.66 -16.31 -15.80
N VAL A 69 4.20 -17.53 -15.52
CA VAL A 69 3.61 -17.92 -14.23
C VAL A 69 4.65 -17.83 -13.10
N GLU A 70 5.91 -18.10 -13.41
CA GLU A 70 7.04 -18.10 -12.48
C GLU A 70 7.32 -16.74 -11.86
N ASP A 71 7.04 -15.63 -12.57
CA ASP A 71 7.37 -14.28 -12.09
C ASP A 71 6.57 -13.90 -10.83
N ALA A 72 5.34 -14.41 -10.70
CA ALA A 72 4.56 -14.27 -9.48
C ALA A 72 5.16 -15.06 -8.29
N LEU A 73 5.75 -16.24 -8.55
CA LEU A 73 6.44 -17.04 -7.53
C LEU A 73 7.76 -16.38 -7.11
N ARG A 74 8.56 -15.92 -8.09
CA ARG A 74 9.81 -15.16 -7.87
C ARG A 74 9.55 -13.91 -7.03
N ALA A 75 8.52 -13.13 -7.39
CA ALA A 75 8.13 -11.94 -6.64
C ALA A 75 7.64 -12.27 -5.21
N ALA A 76 6.81 -13.30 -5.04
CA ALA A 76 6.33 -13.69 -3.71
C ALA A 76 7.45 -14.19 -2.79
N LEU A 77 8.38 -15.01 -3.31
CA LEU A 77 9.55 -15.50 -2.58
C LEU A 77 10.53 -14.36 -2.25
N SER A 78 10.79 -13.45 -3.20
CA SER A 78 11.66 -12.28 -2.98
C SER A 78 11.08 -11.32 -1.93
N MET A 79 9.75 -11.11 -1.94
CA MET A 79 9.05 -10.33 -0.92
C MET A 79 9.14 -10.99 0.46
N ARG A 80 8.86 -12.30 0.57
CA ARG A 80 9.03 -13.07 1.82
C ARG A 80 10.46 -13.03 2.35
N SER A 81 11.46 -13.17 1.47
CA SER A 81 12.89 -13.08 1.82
C SER A 81 13.26 -11.68 2.35
N SER A 82 12.79 -10.62 1.67
CA SER A 82 13.02 -9.24 2.11
C SER A 82 12.40 -8.96 3.49
N LEU A 83 11.17 -9.43 3.71
CA LEU A 83 10.48 -9.34 5.02
C LEU A 83 11.17 -10.16 6.12
N LEU A 84 11.70 -11.34 5.81
CA LEU A 84 12.52 -12.15 6.72
C LEU A 84 13.86 -11.48 7.08
N SER A 85 14.42 -10.69 6.16
CA SER A 85 15.69 -9.98 6.33
C SER A 85 15.59 -8.63 7.05
N GLU A 86 14.36 -8.12 7.28
CA GLU A 86 14.19 -6.86 8.02
C GLU A 86 14.51 -7.04 9.51
N ASP A 87 15.32 -6.12 10.04
CA ASP A 87 15.55 -5.99 11.48
C ASP A 87 14.23 -5.75 12.23
N GLY A 88 13.80 -6.78 12.96
CA GLY A 88 12.58 -6.79 13.77
C GLY A 88 12.58 -5.82 14.95
N LEU A 89 13.64 -5.04 15.16
CA LEU A 89 13.67 -3.92 16.10
C LEU A 89 12.95 -2.66 15.59
N LYS A 90 12.55 -2.59 14.30
CA LYS A 90 11.77 -1.46 13.76
C LYS A 90 10.30 -1.48 14.22
N ASP A 91 9.86 -0.39 14.84
CA ASP A 91 8.46 -0.14 15.19
C ASP A 91 7.83 0.91 14.24
N PRO A 92 6.67 0.64 13.61
CA PRO A 92 5.96 -0.64 13.58
C PRO A 92 6.68 -1.69 12.70
N PRO A 93 6.59 -2.98 13.05
CA PRO A 93 7.10 -4.06 12.20
C PRO A 93 6.29 -4.15 10.91
N LEU A 94 6.97 -4.35 9.77
CA LEU A 94 6.29 -4.56 8.49
C LEU A 94 5.78 -6.00 8.40
N LEU A 95 4.46 -6.16 8.44
CA LEU A 95 3.78 -7.44 8.31
C LEU A 95 2.89 -7.40 7.06
N VAL A 96 3.02 -8.40 6.19
CA VAL A 96 2.34 -8.44 4.89
C VAL A 96 1.65 -9.78 4.69
N ARG A 97 0.40 -9.79 4.25
CA ARG A 97 -0.30 -10.99 3.74
C ARG A 97 -0.08 -11.12 2.25
N MET A 98 0.10 -12.34 1.74
CA MET A 98 0.45 -12.59 0.35
C MET A 98 -0.45 -13.69 -0.24
N GLY A 99 -1.06 -13.43 -1.40
CA GLY A 99 -1.92 -14.39 -2.11
C GLY A 99 -1.70 -14.36 -3.62
N VAL A 100 -1.54 -15.51 -4.26
CA VAL A 100 -1.38 -15.63 -5.72
C VAL A 100 -2.53 -16.44 -6.34
N ASN A 101 -3.03 -16.01 -7.50
CA ASN A 101 -4.01 -16.75 -8.28
C ASN A 101 -3.71 -16.68 -9.78
N LEU A 102 -3.84 -17.79 -10.49
CA LEU A 102 -3.87 -17.83 -11.95
C LEU A 102 -5.34 -17.79 -12.40
N GLY A 103 -5.74 -16.80 -13.21
CA GLY A 103 -7.14 -16.70 -13.62
C GLY A 103 -7.45 -15.62 -14.65
N PRO A 104 -8.72 -15.56 -15.10
CA PRO A 104 -9.15 -14.64 -16.14
C PRO A 104 -9.29 -13.20 -15.65
N VAL A 105 -8.62 -12.28 -16.34
CA VAL A 105 -8.80 -10.82 -16.20
C VAL A 105 -9.01 -10.19 -17.58
N ARG A 106 -9.65 -9.04 -17.63
CA ARG A 106 -9.73 -8.17 -18.81
C ARG A 106 -8.83 -6.97 -18.63
N LEU A 107 -8.00 -6.71 -19.63
CA LEU A 107 -7.26 -5.46 -19.75
C LEU A 107 -8.23 -4.32 -20.08
N VAL A 108 -8.18 -3.25 -19.30
CA VAL A 108 -8.96 -2.02 -19.48
C VAL A 108 -8.04 -0.80 -19.32
N LYS A 109 -8.59 0.40 -19.52
CA LYS A 109 -7.93 1.66 -19.13
C LYS A 109 -8.66 2.30 -17.96
N ASP A 110 -7.92 2.94 -17.07
CA ASP A 110 -8.49 3.76 -16.00
C ASP A 110 -8.95 5.13 -16.51
N ILE A 111 -9.44 5.99 -15.60
CA ILE A 111 -9.86 7.36 -15.90
C ILE A 111 -8.74 8.28 -16.41
N ASN A 112 -7.48 7.90 -16.19
CA ASN A 112 -6.28 8.61 -16.64
C ASN A 112 -5.70 8.02 -17.94
N GLY A 113 -6.34 6.98 -18.50
CA GLY A 113 -5.88 6.27 -19.70
C GLY A 113 -4.80 5.21 -19.46
N GLN A 114 -4.41 4.95 -18.21
CA GLN A 114 -3.37 4.00 -17.81
C GLN A 114 -3.87 2.54 -17.87
N PRO A 115 -2.98 1.54 -18.10
CA PRO A 115 -3.34 0.13 -18.07
C PRO A 115 -3.88 -0.29 -16.69
N ASN A 116 -5.02 -0.96 -16.67
CA ASN A 116 -5.68 -1.46 -15.46
C ASN A 116 -6.35 -2.82 -15.77
N ILE A 117 -6.74 -3.59 -14.75
CA ILE A 117 -7.41 -4.88 -14.92
C ILE A 117 -8.71 -5.00 -14.12
N VAL A 118 -9.67 -5.76 -14.67
CA VAL A 118 -10.91 -6.15 -13.99
C VAL A 118 -11.24 -7.61 -14.30
N GLY A 119 -11.76 -8.37 -13.34
CA GLY A 119 -12.20 -9.75 -13.58
C GLY A 119 -12.19 -10.63 -12.33
N ASP A 120 -12.51 -11.91 -12.52
CA ASP A 120 -12.51 -12.87 -11.42
C ASP A 120 -11.10 -13.19 -10.91
N GLY A 121 -10.09 -13.17 -11.79
CA GLY A 121 -8.71 -13.49 -11.43
C GLY A 121 -8.14 -12.65 -10.28
N ILE A 122 -8.38 -11.34 -10.30
CA ILE A 122 -7.98 -10.41 -9.22
C ILE A 122 -8.88 -10.53 -7.98
N ASN A 123 -10.19 -10.74 -8.16
CA ASN A 123 -11.10 -10.96 -7.04
C ASN A 123 -10.69 -12.19 -6.22
N VAL A 124 -10.37 -13.31 -6.89
CA VAL A 124 -9.91 -14.55 -6.26
C VAL A 124 -8.55 -14.35 -5.59
N ALA A 125 -7.58 -13.67 -6.24
CA ALA A 125 -6.28 -13.36 -5.63
C ALA A 125 -6.44 -12.60 -4.30
N GLN A 126 -7.36 -11.64 -4.24
CA GLN A 126 -7.67 -10.91 -3.01
C GLN A 126 -8.25 -11.82 -1.90
N ARG A 127 -9.01 -12.86 -2.24
CA ARG A 127 -9.55 -13.82 -1.23
C ARG A 127 -8.48 -14.78 -0.75
N VAL A 128 -7.66 -15.32 -1.65
CA VAL A 128 -6.50 -16.15 -1.30
C VAL A 128 -5.56 -15.40 -0.35
N MET A 129 -5.24 -14.13 -0.64
CA MET A 129 -4.49 -13.25 0.27
C MET A 129 -5.22 -13.04 1.59
N GLY A 130 -6.55 -12.82 1.55
CA GLY A 130 -7.37 -12.61 2.74
C GLY A 130 -7.42 -13.78 3.73
N PHE A 131 -7.13 -15.01 3.27
CA PHE A 131 -7.00 -16.21 4.11
C PHE A 131 -5.59 -16.38 4.73
N ALA A 132 -4.58 -15.65 4.23
CA ALA A 132 -3.19 -15.82 4.66
C ALA A 132 -2.92 -15.19 6.04
N ALA A 133 -2.09 -15.87 6.84
CA ALA A 133 -1.50 -15.30 8.05
C ALA A 133 -0.44 -14.21 7.72
N PRO A 134 -0.08 -13.33 8.66
CA PRO A 134 1.01 -12.38 8.48
C PRO A 134 2.32 -13.08 8.08
N GLY A 135 2.91 -12.69 6.95
CA GLY A 135 4.12 -13.29 6.39
C GLY A 135 3.91 -14.58 5.58
N GLN A 136 2.70 -15.16 5.59
CA GLN A 136 2.38 -16.35 4.81
C GLN A 136 2.08 -15.98 3.35
N ILE A 137 2.55 -16.82 2.42
CA ILE A 137 2.13 -16.82 1.03
C ILE A 137 1.14 -17.98 0.85
N LEU A 138 -0.08 -17.68 0.40
CA LEU A 138 -1.03 -18.69 -0.10
C LEU A 138 -1.17 -18.58 -1.62
N VAL A 139 -1.51 -19.69 -2.27
CA VAL A 139 -1.88 -19.71 -3.70
C VAL A 139 -3.17 -20.48 -3.92
N SER A 140 -3.92 -20.16 -4.98
CA SER A 140 -5.08 -20.94 -5.41
C SER A 140 -4.68 -22.28 -6.05
N ARG A 141 -5.61 -23.24 -6.09
CA ARG A 141 -5.44 -24.48 -6.89
C ARG A 141 -5.02 -24.19 -8.33
N SER A 142 -5.64 -23.22 -9.03
CA SER A 142 -5.31 -22.92 -10.42
C SER A 142 -3.88 -22.40 -10.63
N TYR A 143 -3.31 -21.72 -9.63
CA TYR A 143 -1.90 -21.33 -9.66
C TYR A 143 -0.98 -22.52 -9.36
N TYR A 144 -1.32 -23.33 -8.34
CA TYR A 144 -0.61 -24.56 -8.00
C TYR A 144 -0.56 -25.55 -9.17
N ASP A 145 -1.69 -25.83 -9.83
CA ASP A 145 -1.83 -26.76 -10.95
C ASP A 145 -0.96 -26.40 -12.16
N ALA A 146 -0.59 -25.12 -12.30
CA ALA A 146 0.32 -24.62 -13.32
C ALA A 146 1.78 -24.63 -12.83
N ALA A 147 2.06 -23.98 -11.70
CA ALA A 147 3.43 -23.78 -11.20
C ALA A 147 4.12 -25.12 -10.83
N SER A 148 3.39 -26.07 -10.24
CA SER A 148 3.92 -27.41 -9.89
C SER A 148 4.32 -28.26 -11.10
N ARG A 149 3.88 -27.89 -12.32
CA ARG A 149 4.24 -28.59 -13.57
C ARG A 149 5.50 -28.02 -14.24
N LEU A 150 6.01 -26.88 -13.78
CA LEU A 150 7.19 -26.22 -14.35
C LEU A 150 8.48 -26.84 -13.81
N SER A 151 8.54 -27.18 -12.53
CA SER A 151 9.68 -27.91 -11.94
C SER A 151 9.26 -28.77 -10.74
N GLN A 152 10.01 -29.85 -10.50
CA GLN A 152 9.85 -30.70 -9.31
C GLN A 152 10.22 -29.95 -8.03
N GLU A 153 11.14 -28.97 -8.12
CA GLU A 153 11.50 -28.09 -7.00
C GLU A 153 10.30 -27.26 -6.55
N TYR A 154 9.60 -26.62 -7.49
CA TYR A 154 8.39 -25.84 -7.21
C TYR A 154 7.27 -26.71 -6.69
N ALA A 155 7.05 -27.91 -7.25
CA ALA A 155 6.08 -28.87 -6.74
C ALA A 155 6.28 -29.19 -5.25
N GLY A 156 7.54 -29.32 -4.79
CA GLY A 156 7.89 -29.56 -3.40
C GLY A 156 7.69 -28.38 -2.44
N MET A 157 7.57 -27.14 -2.95
CA MET A 157 7.38 -25.95 -2.10
C MET A 157 5.94 -25.74 -1.62
N PHE A 158 4.96 -26.38 -2.24
CA PHE A 158 3.53 -26.19 -1.97
C PHE A 158 3.00 -27.19 -0.94
N HIS A 159 2.21 -26.71 0.01
CA HIS A 159 1.55 -27.54 1.03
C HIS A 159 0.05 -27.22 1.04
N PHE A 160 -0.81 -28.24 0.92
CA PHE A 160 -2.26 -28.05 0.89
C PHE A 160 -2.81 -27.64 2.27
N GLU A 161 -3.54 -26.52 2.32
CA GLU A 161 -4.09 -25.87 3.52
C GLU A 161 -5.63 -25.99 3.61
N GLY A 162 -6.23 -26.83 2.75
CA GLY A 162 -7.67 -27.10 2.70
C GLY A 162 -8.47 -26.15 1.81
N SER A 163 -9.80 -26.34 1.82
CA SER A 163 -10.76 -25.39 1.24
C SER A 163 -11.07 -24.26 2.23
N ARG A 164 -11.21 -23.04 1.72
CA ARG A 164 -11.58 -21.85 2.50
C ARG A 164 -12.75 -21.13 1.81
N THR A 165 -13.80 -20.84 2.56
CA THR A 165 -15.00 -20.17 2.03
C THR A 165 -14.88 -18.65 2.17
N ASP A 166 -15.21 -17.90 1.13
CA ASP A 166 -15.22 -16.43 1.17
C ASP A 166 -16.58 -15.82 1.56
N LYS A 167 -16.64 -14.49 1.66
CA LYS A 167 -17.86 -13.74 2.03
C LYS A 167 -19.03 -13.84 1.03
N HIS A 168 -18.86 -14.54 -0.09
CA HIS A 168 -19.89 -14.84 -1.09
C HIS A 168 -20.27 -16.33 -1.10
N VAL A 169 -19.83 -17.10 -0.10
CA VAL A 169 -20.02 -18.56 0.00
C VAL A 169 -19.36 -19.33 -1.14
N ARG A 170 -18.33 -18.74 -1.79
CA ARG A 170 -17.48 -19.46 -2.76
C ARG A 170 -16.36 -20.15 -2.02
N GLU A 171 -16.16 -21.43 -2.31
CA GLU A 171 -15.00 -22.19 -1.86
C GLU A 171 -13.76 -21.92 -2.73
N HIS A 172 -12.61 -21.84 -2.06
CA HIS A 172 -11.29 -21.64 -2.65
C HIS A 172 -10.32 -22.62 -1.98
N GLU A 173 -9.81 -23.60 -2.73
CA GLU A 173 -8.70 -24.42 -2.25
C GLU A 173 -7.38 -23.63 -2.29
N VAL A 174 -6.64 -23.71 -1.19
CA VAL A 174 -5.41 -22.95 -0.98
C VAL A 174 -4.22 -23.84 -0.62
N TYR A 175 -3.05 -23.42 -1.09
CA TYR A 175 -1.77 -24.07 -0.84
C TYR A 175 -0.78 -23.02 -0.29
N ALA A 176 -0.12 -23.30 0.83
CA ALA A 176 0.96 -22.46 1.34
C ALA A 176 2.26 -22.71 0.57
N ILE A 177 3.04 -21.65 0.31
CA ILE A 177 4.44 -21.77 -0.16
C ILE A 177 5.37 -21.62 1.04
N GLY A 178 6.12 -22.68 1.36
CA GLY A 178 7.08 -22.73 2.47
C GLY A 178 6.42 -22.73 3.86
N HIS A 179 7.09 -23.30 4.86
CA HIS A 179 6.44 -23.66 6.13
C HIS A 179 5.77 -22.47 6.87
N PRO A 180 4.53 -22.66 7.37
CA PRO A 180 3.87 -21.69 8.23
C PRO A 180 4.47 -21.73 9.64
N GLY A 181 5.37 -20.79 9.94
CA GLY A 181 5.94 -20.67 11.28
C GLY A 181 7.18 -19.78 11.36
N GLU A 182 8.03 -19.76 10.33
CA GLU A 182 9.35 -19.10 10.38
C GLU A 182 9.29 -17.64 10.81
N LEU A 183 8.46 -16.82 10.16
CA LEU A 183 8.30 -15.39 10.48
C LEU A 183 7.74 -15.16 11.90
N ALA A 184 6.74 -15.95 12.31
CA ALA A 184 6.18 -15.87 13.66
C ALA A 184 7.20 -16.30 14.73
N SER A 185 7.96 -17.37 14.49
CA SER A 185 9.01 -17.85 15.38
C SER A 185 10.19 -16.88 15.46
N ALA A 186 10.62 -16.30 14.34
CA ALA A 186 11.67 -15.28 14.28
C ALA A 186 11.27 -14.02 15.05
N GLN A 187 10.05 -13.51 14.85
CA GLN A 187 9.55 -12.36 15.60
C GLN A 187 9.33 -12.66 17.09
N GLN A 188 8.87 -13.86 17.47
CA GLN A 188 8.80 -14.26 18.88
C GLN A 188 10.19 -14.42 19.52
N ALA A 189 11.20 -14.87 18.76
CA ALA A 189 12.59 -14.91 19.23
C ALA A 189 13.17 -13.50 19.38
N GLY A 190 12.89 -12.60 18.43
CA GLY A 190 13.23 -11.18 18.50
C GLY A 190 12.61 -10.49 19.71
N GLN A 191 11.29 -10.63 19.91
CA GLN A 191 10.59 -10.11 21.10
C GLN A 191 11.15 -10.68 22.40
N LYS A 192 11.35 -12.00 22.52
CA LYS A 192 11.96 -12.60 23.73
C LYS A 192 13.36 -12.07 24.01
N SER A 193 14.13 -11.75 22.97
CA SER A 193 15.47 -11.15 23.09
C SER A 193 15.39 -9.68 23.50
N ALA A 194 14.48 -8.89 22.91
CA ALA A 194 14.21 -7.52 23.30
C ALA A 194 13.67 -7.41 24.75
N THR A 195 12.83 -8.34 25.20
CA THR A 195 12.36 -8.40 26.59
C THR A 195 13.47 -8.77 27.57
N ARG A 196 14.39 -9.67 27.19
CA ARG A 196 15.59 -9.97 28.00
C ARG A 196 16.52 -8.76 28.10
N LEU A 197 16.71 -8.02 27.01
CA LEU A 197 17.47 -6.78 27.02
C LEU A 197 16.79 -5.71 27.87
N SER A 198 15.49 -5.45 27.71
CA SER A 198 14.78 -4.46 28.52
C SER A 198 14.75 -4.81 30.01
N ALA A 199 14.67 -6.10 30.37
CA ALA A 199 14.84 -6.58 31.74
C ALA A 199 16.26 -6.30 32.27
N ALA A 200 17.32 -6.65 31.53
CA ALA A 200 18.70 -6.40 31.94
C ALA A 200 19.02 -4.89 32.08
N TRP A 201 18.51 -4.05 31.17
CA TRP A 201 18.60 -2.59 31.27
C TRP A 201 17.74 -2.03 32.42
N GLY A 202 16.64 -2.70 32.78
CA GLY A 202 15.83 -2.42 33.96
C GLY A 202 16.57 -2.71 35.27
N GLU A 203 17.19 -3.88 35.40
CA GLU A 203 18.05 -4.23 36.53
C GLU A 203 19.26 -3.29 36.65
N PHE A 204 19.90 -2.95 35.53
CA PHE A 204 21.00 -1.99 35.50
C PHE A 204 20.54 -0.60 35.97
N ARG A 205 19.38 -0.12 35.51
CA ARG A 205 18.77 1.12 36.03
C ARG A 205 18.43 1.04 37.52
N ALA A 206 17.92 -0.09 38.01
CA ALA A 206 17.62 -0.27 39.43
C ALA A 206 18.88 -0.24 40.31
N LYS A 207 19.94 -0.99 39.92
CA LYS A 207 21.25 -1.00 40.60
C LYS A 207 21.95 0.36 40.51
N SER A 208 21.80 1.07 39.40
CA SER A 208 22.31 2.45 39.24
C SER A 208 21.55 3.42 40.14
N LYS A 209 20.21 3.36 40.16
CA LYS A 209 19.38 4.22 41.02
C LYS A 209 19.68 4.00 42.50
N ALA A 210 19.82 2.75 42.95
CA ALA A 210 20.22 2.45 44.33
C ALA A 210 21.57 3.07 44.70
N HIS A 211 22.57 3.05 43.80
CA HIS A 211 23.84 3.75 44.00
C HIS A 211 23.69 5.28 44.02
N TRP A 212 22.91 5.86 43.12
CA TRP A 212 22.65 7.31 43.10
C TRP A 212 21.91 7.79 44.36
N ASP A 213 20.88 7.06 44.79
CA ASP A 213 20.12 7.38 46.00
C ASP A 213 21.01 7.26 47.26
N ALA A 214 21.84 6.22 47.37
CA ALA A 214 22.81 6.08 48.46
C ALA A 214 23.90 7.16 48.46
N LEU A 215 24.34 7.60 47.28
CA LEU A 215 25.31 8.68 47.12
C LEU A 215 24.68 10.05 47.45
N LEU A 216 23.42 10.28 47.09
CA LEU A 216 22.64 11.47 47.48
C LEU A 216 22.41 11.57 48.98
N VAL A 217 22.13 10.46 49.68
CA VAL A 217 22.01 10.45 51.16
C VAL A 217 23.31 10.90 51.82
N LYS A 218 24.47 10.32 51.44
CA LYS A 218 25.78 10.77 51.92
C LYS A 218 26.09 12.23 51.56
N HIS A 219 25.62 12.69 50.39
CA HIS A 219 25.82 14.08 49.97
C HIS A 219 25.00 15.07 50.81
N ASN A 220 23.86 14.68 51.39
CA ASN A 220 23.10 15.54 52.30
C ASN A 220 23.82 15.73 53.65
N GLU A 221 24.40 14.68 54.22
CA GLU A 221 25.21 14.76 55.45
C GLU A 221 26.44 15.66 55.23
N LEU A 222 27.16 15.45 54.13
CA LEU A 222 28.30 16.29 53.76
C LEU A 222 27.90 17.75 53.51
N ALA A 223 26.75 17.98 52.84
CA ALA A 223 26.26 19.33 52.56
C ALA A 223 25.80 20.07 53.83
N ALA A 224 25.31 19.37 54.86
CA ALA A 224 25.02 19.97 56.16
C ALA A 224 26.33 20.44 56.83
N TYR A 225 27.32 19.54 56.94
CA TYR A 225 28.63 19.84 57.53
C TYR A 225 29.37 20.99 56.81
N VAL A 226 29.35 21.00 55.47
CA VAL A 226 29.96 22.08 54.67
C VAL A 226 29.21 23.40 54.82
N ARG A 227 27.87 23.38 54.97
CA ARG A 227 27.07 24.60 55.18
C ARG A 227 27.31 25.22 56.55
N GLU A 228 27.45 24.39 57.58
CA GLU A 228 27.72 24.85 58.95
C GLU A 228 29.14 25.40 59.11
N THR A 229 30.15 24.67 58.61
CA THR A 229 31.55 25.16 58.57
C THR A 229 31.71 26.39 57.68
N PHE A 230 31.00 26.49 56.55
CA PHE A 230 30.98 27.72 55.74
C PHE A 230 30.35 28.90 56.50
N ASN A 231 29.23 28.71 57.20
CA ASN A 231 28.56 29.80 57.92
C ASN A 231 29.47 30.42 58.98
N GLN A 232 30.21 29.60 59.75
CA GLN A 232 31.13 30.07 60.79
C GLN A 232 32.45 30.68 60.24
N ALA A 233 32.78 30.49 58.96
CA ALA A 233 34.04 30.95 58.38
C ALA A 233 34.11 32.49 58.18
N SER A 234 35.32 33.04 58.26
CA SER A 234 35.57 34.47 58.03
C SER A 234 35.43 34.85 56.54
N GLY A 235 35.21 36.14 56.25
CA GLY A 235 34.94 36.62 54.88
C GLY A 235 35.99 36.24 53.83
N LYS A 236 37.27 36.18 54.21
CA LYS A 236 38.36 35.76 53.30
C LYS A 236 38.35 34.26 53.00
N GLN A 237 37.91 33.42 53.95
CA GLN A 237 37.79 31.97 53.75
C GLN A 237 36.56 31.62 52.89
N LYS A 238 35.45 32.35 53.05
CA LYS A 238 34.23 32.16 52.23
C LYS A 238 34.50 32.32 50.73
N ALA A 239 35.35 33.27 50.34
CA ALA A 239 35.80 33.44 48.95
C ALA A 239 36.62 32.24 48.43
N LEU A 240 37.49 31.66 49.28
CA LEU A 240 38.32 30.50 48.92
C LEU A 240 37.46 29.25 48.64
N TYR A 241 36.48 28.98 49.50
CA TYR A 241 35.52 27.87 49.30
C TYR A 241 34.64 28.05 48.06
N ALA A 242 34.21 29.28 47.76
CA ALA A 242 33.46 29.57 46.54
C ALA A 242 34.26 29.26 45.26
N GLY A 243 35.55 29.61 45.23
CA GLY A 243 36.46 29.24 44.14
C GLY A 243 36.60 27.71 43.98
N LEU A 244 36.74 26.98 45.09
CA LEU A 244 36.94 25.53 45.11
C LEU A 244 35.76 24.73 44.52
N VAL A 245 34.53 25.27 44.60
CA VAL A 245 33.33 24.64 44.00
C VAL A 245 33.05 25.14 42.58
N THR A 246 33.27 26.42 42.31
CA THR A 246 32.94 27.01 40.99
C THR A 246 33.89 26.57 39.88
N VAL A 247 35.20 26.47 40.15
CA VAL A 247 36.20 26.06 39.15
C VAL A 247 35.94 24.66 38.55
N PRO A 248 35.75 23.58 39.34
CA PRO A 248 35.47 22.26 38.75
C PRO A 248 34.12 22.21 38.00
N PHE A 249 33.11 22.95 38.46
CA PHE A 249 31.83 23.04 37.75
C PHE A 249 31.97 23.72 36.38
N LEU A 250 32.76 24.80 36.29
CA LEU A 250 33.10 25.48 35.04
C LEU A 250 33.90 24.59 34.08
N LEU A 251 34.83 23.77 34.61
CA LEU A 251 35.59 22.81 33.81
C LEU A 251 34.71 21.69 33.24
N ILE A 252 33.76 21.17 34.02
CA ILE A 252 32.77 20.18 33.56
C ILE A 252 31.86 20.79 32.49
N LEU A 253 31.39 22.03 32.69
CA LEU A 253 30.58 22.74 31.70
C LEU A 253 31.35 22.96 30.38
N LEU A 254 32.62 23.38 30.45
CA LEU A 254 33.50 23.51 29.28
C LEU A 254 33.75 22.17 28.57
N LEU A 255 33.86 21.06 29.30
CA LEU A 255 34.01 19.72 28.72
C LEU A 255 32.74 19.31 27.95
N VAL A 256 31.55 19.54 28.51
CA VAL A 256 30.26 19.27 27.85
C VAL A 256 30.10 20.15 26.60
N VAL A 257 30.42 21.45 26.69
CA VAL A 257 30.37 22.36 25.52
C VAL A 257 31.35 21.92 24.43
N LYS A 258 32.57 21.48 24.77
CA LYS A 258 33.53 20.93 23.81
C LYS A 258 33.07 19.62 23.18
N LEU A 259 32.38 18.75 23.91
CA LEU A 259 31.81 17.51 23.37
C LEU A 259 30.67 17.81 22.40
N ALA A 260 29.77 18.73 22.75
CA ALA A 260 28.66 19.14 21.89
C ALA A 260 29.12 19.79 20.57
N HIS A 261 30.15 20.65 20.61
CA HIS A 261 30.73 21.27 19.40
C HIS A 261 31.54 20.30 18.53
N LYS A 262 31.80 19.06 18.98
CA LYS A 262 32.57 18.08 18.21
C LYS A 262 31.71 17.23 17.26
N GLN A 263 30.44 17.58 17.10
CA GLN A 263 29.44 16.78 16.36
C GLN A 263 28.90 17.50 15.12
N GLU A 264 29.76 18.25 14.41
CA GLU A 264 29.50 18.60 13.01
C GLU A 264 29.78 17.39 12.11
N ALA A 265 28.83 17.05 11.24
CA ALA A 265 28.96 15.90 10.33
C ALA A 265 29.84 16.26 9.11
N PRO A 266 30.76 15.38 8.69
CA PRO A 266 31.54 15.61 7.47
C PRO A 266 30.64 15.59 6.23
N PRO A 267 30.91 16.42 5.21
CA PRO A 267 30.11 16.47 3.99
C PRO A 267 30.23 15.18 3.17
N ASN A 268 29.21 14.90 2.36
CA ASN A 268 29.14 13.72 1.50
C ASN A 268 30.16 13.79 0.36
N VAL A 269 31.14 12.88 0.33
CA VAL A 269 32.15 12.76 -0.73
C VAL A 269 32.23 11.32 -1.23
N LEU A 270 31.95 11.12 -2.52
CA LEU A 270 32.07 9.83 -3.20
C LEU A 270 33.54 9.56 -3.61
N PRO A 271 34.15 8.42 -3.22
CA PRO A 271 35.37 7.92 -3.84
C PRO A 271 35.03 7.17 -5.15
N LYS A 272 35.88 7.33 -6.18
CA LYS A 272 35.87 6.47 -7.38
C LYS A 272 36.62 5.16 -7.12
N ASN A 273 36.36 4.16 -7.97
CA ASN A 273 37.10 2.90 -8.03
C ASN A 273 38.62 3.09 -8.17
N ALA A 274 39.40 2.27 -7.47
CA ALA A 274 40.70 1.75 -7.93
C ALA A 274 41.08 0.44 -7.18
N GLU A 275 41.78 -0.45 -7.89
CA GLU A 275 42.81 -1.39 -7.40
C GLU A 275 42.47 -2.43 -6.30
N VAL A 276 41.94 -3.57 -6.78
CA VAL A 276 42.58 -4.91 -6.69
C VAL A 276 43.55 -5.19 -5.53
N SER A 277 43.26 -6.26 -4.77
CA SER A 277 44.28 -7.07 -4.08
C SER A 277 43.84 -8.54 -4.05
N ALA A 278 44.74 -9.46 -4.41
CA ALA A 278 44.47 -10.90 -4.56
C ALA A 278 44.68 -11.69 -3.25
N PRO A 279 44.06 -12.88 -3.08
CA PRO A 279 44.13 -13.66 -1.85
C PRO A 279 45.49 -14.34 -1.59
N ALA A 280 45.67 -14.82 -0.36
CA ALA A 280 46.92 -15.40 0.13
C ALA A 280 47.29 -16.76 -0.48
N LYS A 281 48.59 -17.11 -0.38
CA LYS A 281 49.19 -18.34 -0.90
C LYS A 281 48.58 -19.62 -0.34
N VAL A 282 48.50 -20.64 -1.19
CA VAL A 282 48.64 -22.04 -0.81
C VAL A 282 49.76 -22.65 -1.67
N ALA A 283 50.61 -23.49 -1.08
CA ALA A 283 51.55 -24.33 -1.83
C ALA A 283 50.95 -25.74 -2.02
N GLY A 284 51.24 -26.50 -3.07
CA GLY A 284 52.05 -26.18 -4.25
C GLY A 284 52.71 -27.44 -4.83
N THR A 285 52.45 -27.74 -6.11
CA THR A 285 53.07 -28.86 -6.84
C THR A 285 53.37 -28.42 -8.28
N GLN A 286 54.47 -28.90 -8.86
CA GLN A 286 54.96 -28.50 -10.18
C GLN A 286 54.58 -29.50 -11.28
N SER A 287 54.01 -29.00 -12.38
CA SER A 287 54.16 -29.47 -13.78
C SER A 287 53.34 -28.51 -14.67
N GLY A 288 53.80 -28.06 -15.84
CA GLY A 288 55.08 -28.28 -16.52
C GLY A 288 54.89 -28.58 -18.00
N VAL A 289 54.89 -27.54 -18.86
CA VAL A 289 55.14 -27.54 -20.32
C VAL A 289 55.08 -26.07 -20.79
N GLN A 290 55.70 -25.75 -21.94
CA GLN A 290 55.91 -24.38 -22.46
C GLN A 290 55.42 -24.24 -23.92
N VAL A 291 55.51 -23.02 -24.49
CA VAL A 291 55.46 -22.69 -25.94
C VAL A 291 54.03 -22.74 -26.56
N ALA A 292 53.58 -21.85 -27.46
CA ALA A 292 54.21 -20.78 -28.24
C ALA A 292 53.39 -19.46 -28.33
N THR A 293 54.05 -18.42 -28.84
CA THR A 293 53.52 -17.14 -29.32
C THR A 293 52.87 -17.20 -30.70
N ALA A 294 51.87 -16.33 -30.97
CA ALA A 294 51.76 -15.55 -32.22
C ALA A 294 50.74 -14.39 -32.09
N ALA A 295 50.90 -13.34 -32.91
CA ALA A 295 50.04 -12.15 -32.98
C ALA A 295 49.56 -11.91 -34.44
N PRO A 296 48.57 -11.04 -34.71
CA PRO A 296 47.77 -11.11 -35.94
C PRO A 296 48.28 -10.27 -37.13
N VAL A 297 47.64 -10.47 -38.29
CA VAL A 297 47.79 -9.67 -39.52
C VAL A 297 46.39 -9.28 -40.05
N ALA A 298 46.26 -8.23 -40.86
CA ALA A 298 44.97 -7.60 -41.22
C ALA A 298 44.82 -7.22 -42.71
N ALA A 299 43.58 -6.83 -43.09
CA ALA A 299 43.16 -6.22 -44.38
C ALA A 299 43.12 -7.18 -45.60
N THR A 300 42.47 -6.89 -46.75
CA THR A 300 41.85 -5.64 -47.28
C THR A 300 40.71 -5.92 -48.30
N GLY A 301 39.82 -4.94 -48.56
CA GLY A 301 38.99 -4.85 -49.78
C GLY A 301 37.49 -5.21 -49.62
N ALA A 302 36.45 -4.41 -49.87
CA ALA A 302 36.18 -3.05 -50.43
C ALA A 302 35.59 -2.97 -51.86
N ALA A 303 34.73 -1.93 -52.07
CA ALA A 303 34.05 -1.49 -53.32
C ALA A 303 32.75 -2.24 -53.75
N LYS A 304 31.67 -1.58 -54.26
CA LYS A 304 31.19 -0.17 -54.18
C LYS A 304 29.75 -0.03 -54.75
N SER A 305 29.19 1.19 -54.63
CA SER A 305 28.06 1.77 -55.44
C SER A 305 26.61 1.51 -54.98
N VAL A 306 25.62 2.42 -55.16
CA VAL A 306 25.47 3.85 -54.72
C VAL A 306 24.01 4.34 -55.00
N VAL A 307 23.55 5.38 -54.30
CA VAL A 307 22.20 6.04 -54.39
C VAL A 307 22.18 7.19 -55.41
N PRO A 308 21.01 7.77 -55.82
CA PRO A 308 20.35 8.89 -55.11
C PRO A 308 18.79 8.79 -55.16
N ALA A 309 17.91 9.59 -54.53
CA ALA A 309 17.84 11.02 -54.15
C ALA A 309 17.72 11.96 -55.38
N SER A 310 17.02 13.12 -55.38
CA SER A 310 16.33 13.92 -54.34
C SER A 310 15.24 14.86 -54.98
N GLU A 311 14.53 15.68 -54.17
CA GLU A 311 13.93 17.03 -54.43
C GLU A 311 12.53 17.24 -53.79
N LEU A 312 12.01 18.47 -53.55
CA LEU A 312 12.51 19.56 -52.69
C LEU A 312 11.41 20.65 -52.42
N LYS A 313 11.61 21.48 -51.36
CA LYS A 313 11.02 22.83 -51.09
C LYS A 313 9.53 23.00 -50.69
N THR A 314 9.34 23.11 -49.36
CA THR A 314 8.90 24.33 -48.64
C THR A 314 7.94 25.34 -49.29
N LYS A 315 6.79 25.59 -48.63
CA LYS A 315 6.26 26.96 -48.42
C LYS A 315 5.42 27.05 -47.14
N ALA A 316 5.50 28.17 -46.43
CA ALA A 316 4.65 28.50 -45.30
C ALA A 316 4.09 29.93 -45.47
N GLN A 317 2.79 30.13 -45.26
CA GLN A 317 2.23 31.45 -44.99
C GLN A 317 0.82 31.38 -44.38
N SER A 318 0.49 32.41 -43.62
CA SER A 318 -0.69 32.55 -42.77
C SER A 318 -1.92 33.11 -43.49
N LYS A 319 -3.12 32.84 -42.94
CA LYS A 319 -4.03 33.91 -42.48
C LYS A 319 -5.14 33.43 -41.54
N LYS A 320 -5.59 34.33 -40.67
CA LYS A 320 -6.90 34.29 -39.97
C LYS A 320 -7.90 35.10 -40.79
N GLU A 321 -9.18 34.70 -40.77
CA GLU A 321 -10.42 35.48 -40.53
C GLU A 321 -11.60 34.48 -40.71
N ALA A 322 -12.56 34.33 -39.79
CA ALA A 322 -13.65 35.23 -39.41
C ALA A 322 -14.62 35.47 -40.60
N GLN A 323 -15.96 35.29 -40.52
CA GLN A 323 -16.94 35.61 -39.47
C GLN A 323 -18.21 34.69 -39.59
N LYS A 324 -18.84 34.16 -38.52
CA LYS A 324 -19.97 34.73 -37.70
C LYS A 324 -21.38 34.34 -38.21
N LYS A 325 -22.39 34.45 -37.31
CA LYS A 325 -23.86 34.26 -37.49
C LYS A 325 -24.33 32.80 -37.48
N THR A 326 -25.49 32.43 -36.90
CA THR A 326 -26.46 33.19 -36.06
C THR A 326 -27.22 32.21 -35.13
N ALA A 327 -27.81 32.70 -34.03
CA ALA A 327 -28.66 31.92 -33.11
C ALA A 327 -30.16 32.00 -33.45
N GLU A 328 -30.98 31.18 -32.78
CA GLU A 328 -32.43 30.98 -33.01
C GLU A 328 -32.74 30.21 -34.33
N LYS A 329 -33.87 29.49 -34.49
CA LYS A 329 -35.16 29.60 -33.79
C LYS A 329 -35.92 28.27 -33.65
N LYS A 330 -36.89 28.28 -32.74
CA LYS A 330 -37.86 27.25 -32.33
C LYS A 330 -38.66 26.53 -33.45
N GLU A 331 -38.84 25.21 -33.26
CA GLU A 331 -40.13 24.50 -33.05
C GLU A 331 -41.26 24.57 -34.14
N ALA A 332 -41.62 23.42 -34.75
CA ALA A 332 -42.96 22.78 -34.57
C ALA A 332 -43.34 21.65 -35.59
N ALA A 333 -43.53 20.41 -35.08
CA ALA A 333 -44.50 19.37 -35.53
C ALA A 333 -44.38 18.79 -36.99
N LYS A 334 -45.08 17.71 -37.42
CA LYS A 334 -46.26 17.00 -36.88
C LYS A 334 -46.50 15.57 -37.46
N LYS A 335 -46.60 14.53 -36.60
CA LYS A 335 -47.36 13.23 -36.76
C LYS A 335 -47.01 12.30 -37.95
N GLU A 336 -47.19 10.97 -37.88
CA GLU A 336 -48.40 10.15 -37.64
C GLU A 336 -48.14 8.84 -36.85
N THR A 337 -48.86 8.56 -35.74
CA THR A 337 -50.00 7.60 -35.53
C THR A 337 -49.69 6.10 -35.78
N SER A 338 -50.07 5.14 -34.91
CA SER A 338 -51.32 4.92 -34.14
C SER A 338 -51.03 4.35 -32.71
N LYS A 339 -51.81 4.59 -31.62
CA LYS A 339 -53.20 4.19 -31.22
C LYS A 339 -53.36 2.67 -31.00
N LYS A 340 -54.06 2.13 -29.97
CA LYS A 340 -54.96 2.62 -28.86
C LYS A 340 -54.46 2.04 -27.51
N ASP A 341 -54.92 2.33 -26.27
CA ASP A 341 -55.87 3.27 -25.61
C ASP A 341 -55.31 3.56 -24.16
N LYS A 342 -55.82 4.36 -23.19
CA LYS A 342 -57.10 4.47 -22.42
C LYS A 342 -57.51 3.20 -21.63
N LYS A 343 -58.13 3.26 -20.44
CA LYS A 343 -58.84 4.31 -19.64
C LYS A 343 -58.36 4.29 -18.16
N ASP A 344 -58.61 5.23 -17.24
CA ASP A 344 -59.14 6.62 -17.20
C ASP A 344 -58.77 7.28 -15.84
N HIS A 345 -59.17 8.55 -15.61
CA HIS A 345 -58.89 9.43 -14.44
C HIS A 345 -57.51 10.10 -14.47
N LYS A 346 -57.32 11.38 -14.84
CA LYS A 346 -58.08 12.65 -14.68
C LYS A 346 -57.82 13.43 -13.37
N GLY A 347 -56.55 13.73 -13.13
CA GLY A 347 -56.04 15.06 -12.78
C GLY A 347 -56.31 15.70 -11.41
N LYS A 348 -55.27 16.31 -10.84
CA LYS A 348 -55.28 17.71 -10.36
C LYS A 348 -53.85 18.21 -10.16
N ALA A 349 -53.53 19.40 -10.65
CA ALA A 349 -52.29 20.10 -10.32
C ALA A 349 -52.58 21.16 -9.25
N THR A 350 -52.01 21.01 -8.05
CA THR A 350 -52.00 22.00 -6.94
C THR A 350 -51.01 21.53 -5.87
N GLY A 351 -50.35 22.46 -5.17
CA GLY A 351 -49.73 22.18 -3.86
C GLY A 351 -48.20 22.21 -3.79
N GLN A 352 -47.57 23.34 -4.13
CA GLN A 352 -46.17 23.59 -3.76
C GLN A 352 -46.11 23.92 -2.25
N ALA A 353 -45.90 22.90 -1.41
CA ALA A 353 -45.92 23.03 0.05
C ALA A 353 -44.53 23.33 0.63
N SER A 354 -44.27 24.59 0.98
CA SER A 354 -43.09 24.98 1.75
C SER A 354 -43.30 24.66 3.24
N GLY A 355 -42.94 23.44 3.65
CA GLY A 355 -42.81 23.03 5.05
C GLY A 355 -41.39 22.55 5.34
N GLU A 356 -41.00 22.55 6.62
CA GLU A 356 -39.67 22.06 7.05
C GLU A 356 -39.44 20.62 6.57
N PRO A 357 -38.24 20.27 6.06
CA PRO A 357 -37.99 18.95 5.49
C PRO A 357 -38.12 17.86 6.55
N GLY A 358 -39.00 16.90 6.31
CA GLY A 358 -39.08 15.67 7.08
C GLY A 358 -37.84 14.81 6.86
N VAL A 359 -37.52 13.95 7.82
CA VAL A 359 -36.31 13.11 7.77
C VAL A 359 -36.68 11.65 7.61
N LEU A 360 -36.36 11.11 6.43
CA LEU A 360 -36.53 9.70 6.11
C LEU A 360 -35.29 8.91 6.53
N ALA A 361 -35.42 8.08 7.57
CA ALA A 361 -34.40 7.15 8.01
C ALA A 361 -34.47 5.84 7.20
N LEU A 362 -33.33 5.39 6.69
CA LEU A 362 -33.23 4.26 5.76
C LEU A 362 -32.34 3.17 6.37
N THR A 363 -32.91 1.98 6.59
CA THR A 363 -32.20 0.78 7.04
C THR A 363 -32.43 -0.32 6.01
N ILE A 364 -31.52 -0.46 5.06
CA ILE A 364 -31.66 -1.40 3.94
C ILE A 364 -30.58 -2.47 4.01
N LYS A 365 -30.97 -3.75 3.90
CA LYS A 365 -30.07 -4.92 3.99
C LYS A 365 -30.27 -5.87 2.80
N PRO A 366 -29.20 -6.40 2.17
CA PRO A 366 -27.79 -6.12 2.46
C PRO A 366 -27.35 -4.72 2.00
N TRP A 367 -27.94 -4.23 0.91
CA TRP A 367 -27.81 -2.88 0.37
C TRP A 367 -28.92 -2.62 -0.66
N GLY A 368 -29.14 -1.36 -1.03
CA GLY A 368 -30.04 -1.01 -2.12
C GLY A 368 -29.86 0.41 -2.64
N GLU A 369 -30.07 0.58 -3.94
CA GLU A 369 -30.19 1.88 -4.61
C GLU A 369 -31.54 2.50 -4.23
N VAL A 370 -31.52 3.72 -3.69
CA VAL A 370 -32.73 4.41 -3.24
C VAL A 370 -33.11 5.49 -4.23
N TYR A 371 -34.32 5.38 -4.76
CA TYR A 371 -34.97 6.39 -5.59
C TYR A 371 -36.15 6.98 -4.81
N LEU A 372 -36.32 8.30 -4.91
CA LEU A 372 -37.49 9.02 -4.40
C LEU A 372 -38.12 9.77 -5.58
N ASP A 373 -39.40 9.51 -5.85
CA ASP A 373 -40.16 10.05 -6.99
C ASP A 373 -39.45 9.82 -8.34
N GLY A 374 -38.76 8.69 -8.47
CA GLY A 374 -37.95 8.31 -9.63
C GLY A 374 -36.56 8.96 -9.70
N LYS A 375 -36.23 9.93 -8.82
CA LYS A 375 -34.88 10.51 -8.72
C LYS A 375 -34.01 9.70 -7.78
N MET A 376 -32.84 9.26 -8.26
CA MET A 376 -31.84 8.55 -7.45
C MET A 376 -31.30 9.46 -6.33
N GLN A 377 -31.25 8.92 -5.11
CA GLN A 377 -30.79 9.61 -3.89
C GLN A 377 -29.48 9.02 -3.34
N GLY A 378 -29.08 7.83 -3.81
CA GLY A 378 -27.81 7.18 -3.47
C GLY A 378 -28.00 5.70 -3.16
N VAL A 379 -27.00 5.09 -2.51
CA VAL A 379 -27.04 3.70 -2.04
C VAL A 379 -27.05 3.68 -0.52
N SER A 380 -27.95 2.90 0.06
CA SER A 380 -27.98 2.56 1.49
C SER A 380 -27.35 1.16 1.66
N PRO A 381 -26.51 0.88 2.69
CA PRO A 381 -26.38 1.62 3.96
C PRO A 381 -25.71 3.01 4.00
N PRO A 382 -24.78 3.42 3.09
CA PRO A 382 -24.10 4.72 3.22
C PRO A 382 -25.04 5.92 3.38
N VAL A 383 -26.15 5.94 2.63
CA VAL A 383 -27.28 6.86 2.86
C VAL A 383 -28.22 6.26 3.92
N THR A 384 -28.08 6.69 5.17
CA THR A 384 -28.97 6.30 6.30
C THR A 384 -30.09 7.31 6.59
N LYS A 385 -29.97 8.55 6.08
CA LYS A 385 -30.91 9.65 6.29
C LYS A 385 -31.05 10.44 5.01
N LEU A 386 -32.30 10.74 4.62
CA LEU A 386 -32.63 11.60 3.50
C LEU A 386 -33.57 12.72 3.99
N GLN A 387 -33.31 13.96 3.61
CA GLN A 387 -34.25 15.06 3.80
C GLN A 387 -35.27 15.03 2.66
N VAL A 388 -36.55 15.08 2.99
CA VAL A 388 -37.67 15.00 2.04
C VAL A 388 -38.67 16.13 2.34
N SER A 389 -39.28 16.69 1.32
CA SER A 389 -40.38 17.65 1.47
C SER A 389 -41.57 17.05 2.24
N ALA A 390 -42.37 17.91 2.85
CA ALA A 390 -43.69 17.50 3.35
C ALA A 390 -44.61 17.19 2.16
N GLY A 391 -45.09 15.94 2.05
CA GLY A 391 -45.83 15.47 0.89
C GLY A 391 -46.10 13.97 0.87
N GLU A 392 -46.74 13.52 -0.20
CA GLU A 392 -46.81 12.10 -0.57
C GLU A 392 -45.71 11.82 -1.61
N HIS A 393 -44.86 10.85 -1.30
CA HIS A 393 -43.66 10.51 -2.06
C HIS A 393 -43.63 9.01 -2.36
N VAL A 394 -43.09 8.62 -3.51
CA VAL A 394 -42.89 7.21 -3.86
C VAL A 394 -41.42 6.85 -3.69
N ILE A 395 -41.11 6.00 -2.72
CA ILE A 395 -39.79 5.38 -2.63
C ILE A 395 -39.75 4.11 -3.49
N GLU A 396 -38.71 3.99 -4.31
CA GLU A 396 -38.35 2.76 -5.02
C GLU A 396 -36.94 2.33 -4.57
N ILE A 397 -36.82 1.12 -4.02
CA ILE A 397 -35.55 0.53 -3.59
C ILE A 397 -35.20 -0.60 -4.55
N ARG A 398 -34.06 -0.47 -5.24
CA ARG A 398 -33.55 -1.49 -6.17
C ARG A 398 -32.34 -2.22 -5.62
N ASN A 399 -32.15 -3.45 -6.06
CA ASN A 399 -30.96 -4.25 -5.84
C ASN A 399 -30.72 -5.08 -7.12
N THR A 400 -29.48 -5.38 -7.47
CA THR A 400 -29.17 -6.13 -8.71
C THR A 400 -29.61 -7.60 -8.67
N THR A 401 -29.94 -8.14 -7.50
CA THR A 401 -30.28 -9.56 -7.28
C THR A 401 -31.77 -9.79 -6.99
N PHE A 402 -32.55 -8.74 -6.71
CA PHE A 402 -33.93 -8.87 -6.20
C PHE A 402 -34.92 -7.90 -6.89
N PRO A 403 -36.22 -8.22 -6.93
CA PRO A 403 -37.24 -7.31 -7.47
C PRO A 403 -37.24 -5.93 -6.79
N ALA A 404 -37.52 -4.88 -7.56
CA ALA A 404 -37.59 -3.52 -7.05
C ALA A 404 -38.77 -3.35 -6.07
N TYR A 405 -38.46 -2.98 -4.83
CA TYR A 405 -39.47 -2.65 -3.83
C TYR A 405 -40.03 -1.25 -4.08
N LYS A 406 -41.36 -1.09 -4.01
CA LYS A 406 -42.05 0.20 -4.20
C LYS A 406 -43.04 0.44 -3.08
N GLN A 407 -42.98 1.64 -2.50
CA GLN A 407 -43.89 2.04 -1.43
C GLN A 407 -44.23 3.53 -1.57
N SER A 408 -45.51 3.87 -1.44
CA SER A 408 -45.94 5.26 -1.24
C SER A 408 -45.86 5.60 0.24
N ILE A 409 -45.18 6.70 0.57
CA ILE A 409 -44.97 7.18 1.94
C ILE A 409 -45.49 8.62 2.06
N LYS A 410 -46.09 8.94 3.21
CA LYS A 410 -46.64 10.27 3.49
C LYS A 410 -45.84 10.92 4.61
N ILE A 411 -45.04 11.91 4.27
CA ILE A 411 -44.12 12.61 5.16
C ILE A 411 -44.73 13.96 5.52
N LYS A 412 -44.85 14.26 6.82
CA LYS A 412 -45.24 15.61 7.30
C LYS A 412 -43.99 16.45 7.54
N ALA A 413 -44.17 17.77 7.61
CA ALA A 413 -43.07 18.67 7.95
C ALA A 413 -42.50 18.33 9.34
N GLY A 414 -41.17 18.28 9.46
CA GLY A 414 -40.44 17.95 10.69
C GLY A 414 -40.54 16.49 11.18
N ASP A 415 -41.42 15.66 10.61
CA ASP A 415 -41.63 14.27 11.06
C ASP A 415 -40.46 13.35 10.67
N LYS A 416 -40.27 12.28 11.46
CA LYS A 416 -39.24 11.25 11.25
C LYS A 416 -39.86 9.92 10.82
N THR A 417 -39.92 9.68 9.52
CA THR A 417 -40.35 8.38 8.97
C THR A 417 -39.16 7.43 8.88
N SER A 418 -39.34 6.16 9.24
CA SER A 418 -38.28 5.14 9.14
C SER A 418 -38.73 3.99 8.25
N ILE A 419 -37.84 3.55 7.34
CA ILE A 419 -38.04 2.39 6.48
C ILE A 419 -36.93 1.38 6.78
N ASN A 420 -37.34 0.22 7.28
CA ASN A 420 -36.48 -0.94 7.46
C ASN A 420 -36.88 -1.98 6.42
N TYR A 421 -35.98 -2.27 5.46
CA TYR A 421 -36.24 -3.20 4.38
C TYR A 421 -35.08 -4.19 4.20
N LYS A 422 -35.40 -5.48 4.27
CA LYS A 422 -34.46 -6.59 4.11
C LYS A 422 -34.85 -7.37 2.85
N PHE A 423 -33.93 -7.49 1.90
CA PHE A 423 -34.15 -8.15 0.61
C PHE A 423 -34.28 -9.69 0.69
N ALA A 424 -34.18 -10.28 1.88
CA ALA A 424 -34.37 -11.71 2.14
C ALA A 424 -34.93 -11.92 3.57
N ASN A 425 -35.57 -13.08 3.83
CA ASN A 425 -35.89 -13.49 5.21
C ASN A 425 -34.64 -13.83 6.02
#